data_AF-A0A4Q6B6K8-F1
#
_entry.id   AF-A0A4Q6B6K8-F1
#
_cell.length_a   1.000
_cell.length_b   1.000
_cell.length_c   1.000
_cell.angle_alpha   90.00
_cell.angle_beta   90.00
_cell.angle_gamma   90.00
#
_symmetry.space_group_name_H-M   'P 1'
#
loop_
_entity.id
_entity.type
_entity.pdbx_description
1 polymer ?
#
loop_
_entity_poly.entity_id
_entity_poly.type
_entity_poly.pdbx_seq_one_letter_code
_entity_poly.pdbx_strand_id
1 'polypeptide(L)' 'MEAYSLLTVSDITVPDVDQLRKLADRGHENGYLTMQEIAQELYEADIAEEHVKDFYTYLVEHDIELIDAGDARSDG' A
#
# COMPACT_ATOMS: atom_id res chain seq x y z
N MET A 1 -7.77 -14.54 30.38
CA MET A 1 -7.02 -15.00 29.19
C MET A 1 -8.12 -15.50 28.26
N GLU A 2 -8.55 -14.78 27.25
CA GLU A 2 -7.77 -14.08 26.22
C GLU A 2 -8.37 -12.71 25.88
N ALA A 3 -7.51 -11.73 25.66
CA ALA A 3 -7.89 -10.43 25.13
C ALA A 3 -8.13 -10.59 23.62
N TYR A 4 -9.39 -10.71 23.22
CA TYR A 4 -9.77 -10.49 21.82
C TYR A 4 -9.63 -8.98 21.56
N SER A 5 -8.42 -8.57 21.21
CA SER A 5 -8.15 -7.25 20.63
C SER A 5 -8.76 -7.25 19.23
N LEU A 6 -10.06 -6.96 19.17
CA LEU A 6 -10.72 -6.49 17.95
C LEU A 6 -10.11 -5.14 17.58
N LEU A 7 -9.03 -5.18 16.79
CA LEU A 7 -8.64 -4.03 15.99
C LEU A 7 -9.69 -3.88 14.90
N THR A 8 -10.68 -3.04 15.17
CA THR A 8 -11.59 -2.53 14.16
C THR A 8 -10.81 -1.55 13.29
N VAL A 9 -10.19 -2.05 12.23
CA VAL A 9 -9.89 -1.26 11.04
C VAL A 9 -10.83 -1.82 9.98
N SER A 10 -11.68 -0.92 9.46
CA SER A 10 -12.88 -1.14 8.63
C SER A 10 -12.86 -2.37 7.72
N ASP A 11 -14.04 -2.97 7.58
CA ASP A 11 -14.48 -4.02 6.64
C ASP A 11 -13.97 -3.89 5.19
N ILE A 12 -12.66 -4.02 4.99
CA ILE A 12 -12.06 -4.36 3.71
C ILE A 12 -11.38 -5.70 3.97
N THR A 13 -12.18 -6.77 4.03
CA THR A 13 -11.66 -8.08 3.65
C THR A 13 -11.31 -7.96 2.17
N VAL A 14 -10.13 -7.44 1.88
CA VAL A 14 -9.46 -7.83 0.66
C VAL A 14 -9.11 -9.32 0.93
N PRO A 15 -9.51 -10.29 0.09
CA PRO A 15 -9.12 -11.69 0.26
C PRO A 15 -7.87 -12.05 -0.57
N ASP A 16 -7.46 -11.16 -1.49
CA ASP A 16 -6.30 -11.25 -2.39
C ASP A 16 -5.20 -10.20 -2.06
N VAL A 17 -5.16 -9.73 -0.80
CA VAL A 17 -4.41 -8.54 -0.31
C VAL A 17 -2.98 -8.82 0.05
N ASP A 18 -2.52 -10.06 0.22
CA ASP A 18 -1.27 -10.28 0.95
C ASP A 18 -0.10 -9.46 0.37
N GLN A 19 -0.12 -9.23 -0.95
CA GLN A 19 0.78 -8.31 -1.62
C GLN A 19 0.49 -6.82 -1.35
N LEU A 20 -0.76 -6.38 -1.52
CA LEU A 20 -1.19 -5.01 -1.19
C LEU A 20 -0.90 -4.65 0.28
N ARG A 21 -1.12 -5.58 1.20
CA ARG A 21 -0.86 -5.44 2.63
C ARG A 21 0.64 -5.31 2.90
N LYS A 22 1.47 -6.18 2.32
CA LYS A 22 2.93 -6.03 2.43
C LYS A 22 3.38 -4.67 1.91
N LEU A 23 2.78 -4.21 0.82
CA LEU A 23 3.15 -2.95 0.20
C LEU A 23 2.71 -1.76 1.07
N ALA A 24 1.49 -1.79 1.60
CA ALA A 24 1.02 -0.83 2.61
C ALA A 24 1.91 -0.84 3.86
N ASP A 25 2.26 -2.00 4.39
CA ASP A 25 3.14 -2.14 5.55
C ASP A 25 4.50 -1.49 5.26
N ARG A 26 5.12 -1.77 4.11
CA ARG A 26 6.36 -1.12 3.68
C ARG A 26 6.21 0.39 3.55
N GLY A 27 5.10 0.86 3.00
CA GLY A 27 4.79 2.28 2.89
C GLY A 27 4.62 2.96 4.24
N HIS A 28 4.06 2.25 5.21
CA HIS A 28 3.89 2.74 6.57
C HIS A 28 5.22 2.73 7.35
N GLU A 29 6.07 1.73 7.13
CA GLU A 29 7.41 1.65 7.73
C GLU A 29 8.37 2.72 7.17
N ASN A 30 8.34 2.95 5.85
CA ASN A 30 9.22 3.91 5.20
C ASN A 30 8.65 5.34 5.19
N GLY A 31 7.34 5.50 5.36
CA GLY A 31 6.60 6.76 5.18
C GLY A 31 6.30 7.09 3.70
N TYR A 32 6.79 6.28 2.76
CA TYR A 32 6.58 6.48 1.33
C TYR A 32 6.69 5.16 0.56
N LEU A 33 6.15 5.15 -0.67
CA LEU A 33 6.27 4.09 -1.64
C LEU A 33 6.61 4.66 -3.01
N THR A 34 7.37 3.90 -3.80
CA THR A 34 7.67 4.30 -5.17
C THR A 34 6.61 3.78 -6.14
N MET A 35 6.25 4.60 -7.14
CA MET A 35 5.31 4.19 -8.19
C MET A 35 5.79 2.92 -8.92
N GLN A 36 7.10 2.76 -9.08
CA GLN A 36 7.70 1.57 -9.67
C GLN A 36 7.45 0.31 -8.82
N GLU A 37 7.66 0.40 -7.51
CA GLU A 37 7.43 -0.73 -6.59
C GLU A 37 5.96 -1.13 -6.56
N ILE A 38 5.07 -0.13 -6.45
CA ILE A 38 3.62 -0.34 -6.50
C ILE A 38 3.24 -1.04 -7.81
N ALA A 39 3.65 -0.48 -8.96
CA ALA A 39 3.32 -1.05 -10.27
C ALA A 39 3.85 -2.48 -10.45
N GLN A 40 5.07 -2.78 -9.98
CA GLN A 40 5.65 -4.11 -10.07
C GLN A 40 4.83 -5.12 -9.26
N GLU A 41 4.54 -4.82 -8.01
CA GLU A 41 3.88 -5.76 -7.09
C GLU A 41 2.41 -5.96 -7.47
N LEU A 42 1.74 -4.91 -7.96
CA LEU A 42 0.39 -5.01 -8.52
C LEU A 42 0.36 -5.87 -9.79
N TYR A 43 1.38 -5.76 -10.65
CA TYR A 43 1.51 -6.55 -11.87
C TYR A 43 1.82 -8.02 -11.57
N GLU A 44 2.73 -8.28 -10.63
CA GLU A 44 3.08 -9.65 -10.21
C GLU A 44 1.92 -10.35 -9.52
N ALA A 45 1.06 -9.61 -8.83
CA ALA A 45 -0.13 -10.12 -8.16
C ALA A 45 -1.40 -10.12 -9.05
N ASP A 46 -1.30 -9.70 -10.32
CA ASP A 46 -2.43 -9.63 -11.27
C ASP A 46 -3.67 -8.90 -10.68
N ILE A 47 -3.41 -7.79 -9.99
CA ILE A 47 -4.45 -7.03 -9.28
C ILE A 47 -5.31 -6.26 -10.28
N ALA A 48 -6.64 -6.39 -10.18
CA ALA A 48 -7.58 -5.66 -11.02
C ALA A 48 -7.48 -4.14 -10.79
N GLU A 49 -7.65 -3.34 -11.86
CA GLU A 49 -7.54 -1.88 -11.82
C GLU A 49 -8.44 -1.21 -10.77
N GLU A 50 -9.60 -1.81 -10.46
CA GLU A 50 -10.49 -1.36 -9.39
C GLU A 50 -9.80 -1.40 -8.02
N HIS A 51 -9.12 -2.49 -7.70
CA HIS A 51 -8.39 -2.67 -6.45
C HIS A 51 -7.13 -1.84 -6.39
N VAL A 52 -6.46 -1.63 -7.54
CA VAL A 52 -5.33 -0.70 -7.65
C VAL A 52 -5.74 0.71 -7.26
N LYS A 53 -6.87 1.18 -7.76
CA LYS A 53 -7.39 2.53 -7.49
C LYS A 53 -7.77 2.70 -6.02
N ASP A 54 -8.40 1.70 -5.43
CA ASP A 54 -8.72 1.69 -4.00
C ASP A 54 -7.45 1.69 -3.16
N PHE A 55 -6.41 0.96 -3.58
CA PHE A 55 -5.12 0.93 -2.91
C PHE A 55 -4.40 2.28 -2.93
N TYR A 56 -4.36 2.98 -4.07
CA TYR A 56 -3.78 4.34 -4.12
C TYR A 56 -4.51 5.32 -3.20
N THR A 57 -5.83 5.17 -3.08
CA THR A 57 -6.63 5.99 -2.15
C THR A 57 -6.24 5.68 -0.71
N TYR A 58 -6.15 4.39 -0.36
CA TYR A 58 -5.68 3.94 0.95
C TYR A 58 -4.30 4.50 1.31
N LEU A 59 -3.33 4.48 0.39
CA LEU A 59 -1.99 5.02 0.65
C LEU A 59 -2.04 6.50 1.03
N VAL A 60 -2.80 7.30 0.29
CA VAL A 60 -2.95 8.74 0.56
C VAL A 60 -3.70 9.00 1.88
N GLU A 61 -4.75 8.22 2.18
CA GLU A 61 -5.49 8.34 3.44
C GLU A 61 -4.65 7.98 4.67
N HIS A 62 -3.62 7.17 4.49
CA HIS A 62 -2.72 6.70 5.55
C HIS A 62 -1.41 7.50 5.64
N ASP A 63 -1.34 8.70 5.03
CA ASP A 63 -0.15 9.57 5.01
C ASP A 63 1.09 8.90 4.39
N ILE A 64 0.89 7.98 3.43
CA ILE A 64 1.99 7.35 2.69
C ILE A 64 2.28 8.15 1.43
N GLU A 65 3.47 8.74 1.33
CA GLU A 65 3.87 9.54 0.18
C GLU A 65 4.16 8.66 -1.04
N LEU A 66 3.67 9.05 -2.22
CA LEU A 66 3.92 8.34 -3.46
C LEU A 66 5.01 9.05 -4.25
N ILE A 67 6.16 8.42 -4.39
CA ILE A 67 7.33 9.00 -5.04
C ILE A 67 7.50 8.40 -6.43
N ASP A 68 7.74 9.24 -7.43
CA ASP A 68 8.17 8.76 -8.74
C ASP A 68 9.63 8.27 -8.66
N ALA A 69 9.96 7.15 -9.30
CA ALA A 69 11.31 6.60 -9.27
C ALA A 69 12.39 7.60 -9.76
N GLY A 70 11.99 8.64 -10.49
CA GLY A 70 12.86 9.74 -10.93
C GLY A 70 13.14 10.85 -9.90
N ASP A 71 12.31 11.03 -8.86
CA ASP A 71 12.39 12.20 -7.97
C ASP A 71 13.23 11.99 -6.71
N ALA A 72 13.65 10.75 -6.43
CA ALA A 72 14.55 10.41 -5.32
C ALA A 72 15.98 11.02 -5.45
N ARG A 73 16.23 11.85 -6.47
CA ARG A 73 17.54 12.47 -6.76
C ARG A 73 17.51 13.97 -7.07
N SER A 74 16.45 14.69 -6.71
CA SER A 74 16.35 16.13 -6.95
C SER A 74 16.73 16.98 -5.72
N ASP A 75 17.83 16.67 -5.04
CA ASP A 75 18.51 17.61 -4.14
C ASP A 75 19.98 17.70 -4.59
N GLY A 76 20.27 18.70 -5.43
CA GLY A 76 21.58 18.94 -6.04
C GLY A 76 21.71 20.37 -6.54
#